data_AF-A0A556MUK5-F1
#
_entry.id   AF-A0A556MUK5-F1
#
_cell.length_a   1.000
_cell.length_b   1.000
_cell.length_c   1.000
_cell.angle_alpha   90.00
_cell.angle_beta   90.00
_cell.angle_gamma   90.00
#
_symmetry.space_group_name_H-M   'P 1'
#
loop_
_entity.id
_entity.type
_entity.pdbx_description
1 polymer ?
#
loop_
_entity_poly.entity_id
_entity_poly.type
_entity_poly.pdbx_seq_one_letter_code
_entity_poly.pdbx_strand_id
1 'polypeptide(L)'
;MANIKFSYRYRDSCNYKNYSYVVFSNPQNATLQHLEELIRSKLIYGEWFYANEWQLPDLFTNHFDPYDDPTWHEFESIAYTDEPPNTSKKLAELICCINEIEHNL
;
A
#
# COMPACT_ATOMS: atom_id res chain seq x y z
N MET A 1 13.25 -8.16 15.99
CA MET A 1 11.81 -8.05 15.67
C MET A 1 11.72 -7.86 14.17
N ALA A 2 10.85 -8.60 13.50
CA ALA A 2 10.75 -8.54 12.04
C ALA A 2 10.07 -7.24 11.60
N ASN A 3 10.61 -6.62 10.56
CA ASN A 3 10.00 -5.49 9.87
C ASN A 3 8.76 -5.96 9.10
N ILE A 4 7.93 -5.02 8.64
CA ILE A 4 6.75 -5.33 7.82
C ILE A 4 7.00 -4.90 6.39
N LYS A 5 6.88 -5.84 5.45
CA LYS A 5 6.89 -5.60 4.01
C LYS A 5 5.47 -5.46 3.52
N PHE A 6 5.12 -4.30 2.97
CA PHE A 6 3.86 -4.03 2.29
C PHE A 6 4.11 -4.09 0.78
N SER A 7 3.47 -5.02 0.08
CA SER A 7 3.63 -5.23 -1.37
C SER A 7 2.35 -4.82 -2.09
N TYR A 8 2.52 -4.14 -3.21
CA TYR A 8 1.42 -3.61 -4.02
C TYR A 8 1.89 -3.43 -5.46
N ARG A 9 0.93 -3.25 -6.37
CA ARG A 9 1.21 -3.03 -7.77
C ARG A 9 0.33 -1.96 -8.38
N TYR A 10 0.80 -1.42 -9.49
CA TYR A 10 0.00 -0.63 -10.40
C TYR A 10 -0.34 -1.45 -11.65
N ARG A 11 -1.54 -1.26 -12.20
CA ARG A 11 -1.97 -1.84 -13.46
C ARG A 11 -2.63 -0.77 -14.32
N ASP A 12 -2.12 -0.59 -15.53
CA ASP A 12 -2.69 0.35 -16.51
C ASP A 12 -3.88 -0.27 -17.27
N SER A 13 -4.56 0.53 -18.09
CA SER A 13 -5.72 0.11 -18.88
C SER A 13 -5.35 -0.89 -19.99
N CYS A 14 -4.07 -0.97 -20.36
CA CYS A 14 -3.52 -1.98 -21.27
C CYS A 14 -3.05 -3.27 -20.55
N ASN A 15 -3.27 -3.38 -19.24
CA ASN A 15 -2.91 -4.52 -18.38
C ASN A 15 -1.39 -4.72 -18.15
N TYR A 16 -0.54 -3.72 -18.45
CA TYR A 16 0.85 -3.72 -17.99
C TYR A 16 0.89 -3.48 -16.47
N LYS A 17 1.84 -4.14 -15.81
CA LYS A 17 1.93 -4.14 -14.34
C LYS A 17 3.30 -3.66 -13.89
N ASN A 18 3.30 -2.79 -12.88
CA ASN A 18 4.51 -2.37 -12.18
C ASN A 18 4.38 -2.73 -10.69
N TYR A 19 5.41 -3.37 -10.14
CA TYR A 19 5.37 -3.94 -8.79
C TYR A 19 6.37 -3.21 -7.89
N SER A 20 5.98 -3.00 -6.63
CA SER A 20 6.90 -2.46 -5.63
C SER A 20 6.52 -2.93 -4.23
N TYR A 21 7.36 -2.55 -3.27
CA TYR A 21 7.11 -2.80 -1.87
C TYR A 21 7.76 -1.74 -0.99
N VAL A 22 7.19 -1.56 0.20
CA VAL A 22 7.74 -0.72 1.26
C VAL A 22 8.00 -1.56 2.49
N VAL A 23 9.20 -1.47 3.05
CA VAL A 23 9.59 -2.15 4.29
C VAL A 23 9.57 -1.13 5.42
N PHE A 24 8.61 -1.29 6.33
CA PHE A 24 8.44 -0.47 7.52
C PHE A 24 9.15 -1.08 8.72
N SER A 25 9.79 -0.23 9.53
CA SER A 25 10.20 -0.65 10.87
C SER A 25 8.98 -0.99 11.73
N ASN A 26 9.07 -2.07 12.52
CA ASN A 26 7.99 -2.52 13.40
C ASN A 26 8.40 -2.60 14.89
N PRO A 27 8.82 -1.49 15.51
CA PRO A 27 9.26 -1.50 16.90
C PRO A 27 8.11 -1.73 17.90
N GLN A 28 6.86 -1.46 17.53
CA GLN A 28 5.67 -1.69 18.36
C GLN A 28 5.12 -3.12 18.26
N ASN A 29 5.76 -4.01 17.48
CA ASN A 29 5.32 -5.39 17.28
C ASN A 29 3.88 -5.53 16.76
N ALA A 30 3.47 -4.68 15.81
CA ALA A 30 2.20 -4.81 15.14
C ALA A 30 2.04 -6.20 14.53
N THR A 31 0.85 -6.78 14.67
CA THR A 31 0.54 -8.09 14.10
C THR A 31 0.11 -7.95 12.65
N LEU A 32 0.49 -8.91 11.80
CA LEU A 32 0.01 -8.93 10.42
C LEU A 32 -1.52 -9.05 10.38
N GLN A 33 -2.13 -9.83 11.27
CA GLN A 33 -3.58 -9.97 11.31
C GLN A 33 -4.30 -8.62 11.45
N HIS A 34 -3.91 -7.82 12.46
CA HIS A 34 -4.56 -6.53 12.69
C HIS A 34 -4.33 -5.55 11.53
N LEU A 35 -3.11 -5.55 10.97
CA LEU A 35 -2.77 -4.68 9.86
C LEU A 35 -3.53 -5.09 8.57
N GLU A 36 -3.66 -6.39 8.30
CA GLU A 36 -4.42 -6.94 7.18
C GLU A 36 -5.91 -6.58 7.28
N GLU A 37 -6.50 -6.76 8.47
CA GLU A 37 -7.90 -6.40 8.74
C GLU A 37 -8.13 -4.90 8.49
N LEU A 38 -7.23 -4.04 8.97
CA LEU A 38 -7.28 -2.59 8.74
C LEU A 38 -7.18 -2.24 7.25
N ILE A 39 -6.15 -2.74 6.56
CA ILE A 39 -5.93 -2.51 5.13
C ILE A 39 -7.18 -2.91 4.34
N ARG A 40 -7.65 -4.15 4.51
CA ARG A 40 -8.80 -4.68 3.77
C ARG A 40 -10.09 -3.92 4.04
N SER A 41 -10.29 -3.40 5.26
CA SER A 41 -11.45 -2.56 5.58
C SER A 41 -11.48 -1.23 4.81
N LYS A 42 -10.33 -0.82 4.24
CA LYS A 42 -10.18 0.43 3.49
C LYS A 42 -9.86 0.21 2.01
N LEU A 43 -9.92 -1.02 1.51
CA LEU A 43 -9.77 -1.27 0.07
C LEU A 43 -11.08 -1.00 -0.67
N ILE A 44 -10.98 -0.29 -1.78
CA ILE A 44 -12.05 -0.12 -2.77
C ILE A 44 -12.32 -1.48 -3.40
N TYR A 45 -13.56 -1.97 -3.24
CA TYR A 45 -13.99 -3.31 -3.65
C TYR A 45 -13.09 -4.46 -3.16
N GLY A 46 -12.36 -4.26 -2.06
CA GLY A 46 -11.51 -5.30 -1.46
C GLY A 46 -10.16 -5.52 -2.15
N GLU A 47 -9.82 -4.76 -3.19
CA GLU A 47 -8.57 -4.93 -3.96
C GLU A 47 -7.76 -3.62 -4.11
N TRP A 48 -8.44 -2.50 -4.31
CA TRP A 48 -7.80 -1.26 -4.76
C TRP A 48 -7.64 -0.21 -3.65
N PHE A 49 -6.67 0.68 -3.80
CA PHE A 49 -6.48 1.84 -2.93
C PHE A 49 -5.75 2.96 -3.69
N TYR A 50 -5.80 4.18 -3.18
CA TYR A 50 -5.00 5.28 -3.72
C TYR A 50 -3.69 5.41 -2.95
N ALA A 51 -2.55 5.18 -3.62
CA ALA A 51 -1.24 5.22 -2.95
C ALA A 51 -0.93 6.59 -2.32
N ASN A 52 -1.32 7.68 -2.98
CA ASN A 52 -1.16 9.04 -2.46
C ASN A 52 -1.92 9.28 -1.14
N GLU A 53 -3.14 8.75 -0.97
CA GLU A 53 -3.91 8.84 0.29
C GLU A 53 -3.21 8.10 1.43
N TRP A 54 -2.54 6.98 1.11
CA TRP A 54 -1.79 6.16 2.07
C TRP A 54 -0.36 6.69 2.25
N GLN A 55 0.00 7.76 1.51
CA GLN A 55 1.33 8.34 1.40
C GLN A 55 2.41 7.29 1.08
N LEU A 56 2.07 6.40 0.16
CA LEU A 56 2.97 5.45 -0.47
C LEU A 56 3.42 5.98 -1.84
N PRO A 57 4.59 5.57 -2.35
CA PRO A 57 5.01 5.94 -3.70
C PRO A 57 4.02 5.46 -4.77
N ASP A 58 3.68 6.34 -5.72
CA ASP A 58 2.97 5.93 -6.92
C ASP A 58 3.87 5.08 -7.82
N LEU A 59 3.30 4.03 -8.41
CA LEU A 59 3.99 3.11 -9.32
C LEU A 59 3.61 3.32 -10.80
N PHE A 60 3.13 4.50 -11.16
CA PHE A 60 2.82 4.85 -12.56
C PHE A 60 4.05 4.62 -13.45
N THR A 61 3.81 4.12 -14.67
CA THR A 61 4.87 3.88 -15.64
C THR A 61 5.11 5.11 -16.51
N ASN A 62 6.15 5.12 -17.32
CA ASN A 62 6.37 6.17 -18.33
C ASN A 62 5.27 6.24 -19.40
N HIS A 63 4.36 5.27 -19.43
CA HIS A 63 3.23 5.20 -20.36
C HIS A 63 1.91 5.62 -19.73
N PHE A 64 1.92 6.06 -18.47
CA PHE A 64 0.71 6.47 -17.76
C PHE A 64 -0.01 7.61 -18.49
N ASP A 65 -1.27 7.37 -18.83
CA ASP A 65 -2.19 8.36 -19.36
C ASP A 65 -3.26 8.70 -18.30
N PRO A 66 -3.26 9.92 -17.72
CA PRO A 66 -4.22 10.29 -16.69
C PRO A 66 -5.68 10.36 -17.16
N TYR A 67 -5.94 10.30 -18.47
CA TYR A 67 -7.29 10.30 -19.03
C TYR A 67 -7.86 8.88 -19.20
N ASP A 68 -7.00 7.91 -19.49
CA ASP A 68 -7.40 6.54 -19.81
C ASP A 68 -7.04 5.53 -18.71
N ASP A 69 -5.99 5.79 -17.94
CA ASP A 69 -5.50 4.86 -16.94
C ASP A 69 -6.09 5.11 -15.54
N PRO A 70 -6.36 4.04 -14.78
CA PRO A 70 -6.73 4.19 -13.39
C PRO A 70 -5.59 4.82 -12.58
N THR A 71 -5.95 5.54 -11.52
CA THR A 71 -4.99 6.12 -10.57
C THR A 71 -4.81 5.29 -9.30
N TRP A 72 -5.62 4.25 -9.10
CA TRP A 72 -5.51 3.35 -7.96
C TRP A 72 -4.44 2.26 -8.15
N HIS A 73 -3.97 1.74 -7.03
CA HIS A 73 -3.05 0.62 -6.91
C HIS A 73 -3.78 -0.60 -6.36
N GLU A 74 -3.22 -1.77 -6.60
CA GLU A 74 -3.73 -3.06 -6.14
C GLU A 74 -2.90 -3.52 -4.95
N PHE A 75 -3.58 -3.83 -3.84
CA PHE A 75 -2.95 -4.43 -2.68
C PHE A 75 -2.62 -5.90 -2.96
N GLU A 76 -1.36 -6.30 -2.74
CA GLU A 76 -0.93 -7.68 -2.96
C GLU A 76 -0.81 -8.45 -1.64
N SER A 77 -0.02 -7.94 -0.69
CA SER A 77 0.19 -8.62 0.60
C SER A 77 0.94 -7.77 1.63
N ILE A 78 0.84 -8.17 2.89
CA ILE A 78 1.81 -7.83 3.93
C ILE A 78 2.51 -9.08 4.46
N ALA A 79 3.77 -8.95 4.83
CA ALA A 79 4.56 -10.03 5.42
C ALA A 79 5.57 -9.52 6.44
N TYR A 80 5.96 -10.36 7.38
CA TYR A 80 7.16 -10.14 8.18
C TYR A 80 8.41 -10.31 7.30
N THR A 81 9.43 -9.50 7.54
CA THR A 81 10.71 -9.57 6.83
C THR A 81 11.89 -9.17 7.72
N ASP A 82 13.07 -9.73 7.41
CA ASP A 82 14.35 -9.32 8.01
C ASP A 82 15.07 -8.25 7.18
N GLU A 83 14.52 -7.86 6.02
CA GLU A 83 15.02 -6.74 5.22
C GLU A 83 15.04 -5.44 6.05
N PRO A 84 16.07 -4.58 5.91
CA PRO A 84 16.09 -3.29 6.58
C PRO A 84 14.96 -2.39 6.05
N PRO A 85 14.45 -1.44 6.86
CA PRO A 85 13.45 -0.49 6.39
C PRO A 85 13.96 0.30 5.18
N ASN A 86 13.15 0.38 4.12
CA ASN A 86 13.47 1.12 2.90
C ASN A 86 12.74 2.47 2.80
N THR A 87 12.04 2.85 3.87
CA THR A 87 11.33 4.12 3.99
C THR A 87 11.64 4.79 5.33
N SER A 88 11.61 6.12 5.34
CA SER A 88 11.63 6.92 6.57
C SER A 88 10.26 7.00 7.24
N LYS A 89 9.17 6.74 6.50
CA LYS A 89 7.81 6.73 7.02
C LYS A 89 7.66 5.59 8.04
N LYS A 90 7.14 5.89 9.21
CA LYS A 90 6.88 4.92 10.28
C LYS A 90 5.61 4.14 9.96
N LEU A 91 5.55 2.89 10.42
CA LEU A 91 4.35 2.07 10.30
C LEU A 91 3.11 2.75 10.92
N ALA A 92 3.29 3.43 12.07
CA ALA A 92 2.21 4.19 12.71
C ALA A 92 1.67 5.32 11.83
N GLU A 93 2.52 5.97 11.02
CA GLU A 93 2.09 7.04 10.11
C GLU A 93 1.27 6.45 8.95
N LEU A 94 1.61 5.26 8.45
CA LEU A 94 0.76 4.54 7.48
C LEU A 94 -0.60 4.23 8.10
N ILE A 95 -0.61 3.67 9.31
CA ILE A 95 -1.85 3.33 10.03
C ILE A 95 -2.73 4.57 10.24
N CYS A 96 -2.15 5.72 10.59
CA CYS A 96 -2.91 6.98 10.69
C CYS A 96 -3.55 7.35 9.35
N CYS A 97 -2.78 7.35 8.25
CA CYS A 97 -3.31 7.65 6.92
C CYS A 97 -4.50 6.74 6.56
N ILE A 98 -4.36 5.43 6.79
CA ILE A 98 -5.41 4.45 6.46
C ILE A 98 -6.68 4.69 7.30
N ASN A 99 -6.53 5.04 8.58
CA ASN A 99 -7.68 5.32 9.46
C ASN A 99 -8.45 6.58 9.06
N GLU A 100 -7.76 7.59 8.52
CA GLU A 100 -8.34 8.87 8.08
C GLU A 100 -9.16 8.75 6.77
N ILE A 101 -9.10 7.61 6.09
CA ILE A 101 -9.88 7.39 4.86
C ILE A 101 -11.36 7.22 5.20
N GLU A 102 -12.16 8.18 4.80
CA GLU A 102 -13.62 8.10 4.83
C GLU A 102 -14.13 7.60 3.48
N HIS A 103 -14.45 6.30 3.39
CA HIS A 103 -15.17 5.78 2.23
C HIS A 103 -16.63 6.22 2.33
N ASN A 104 -17.00 7.23 1.54
CA ASN A 104 -18.40 7.50 1.23
C ASN A 104 -18.89 6.38 0.30
N LEU A 105 -19.41 5.29 0.89
CA LEU A 105 -20.13 4.24 0.15
C LEU A 105 -21.51 4.75 -0.28
#